data_AF-A0A075JVG3-F1
#
_entry.id   AF-A0A075JVG3-F1
#
_cell.length_a   1.000
_cell.length_b   1.000
_cell.length_c   1.000
_cell.angle_alpha   90.00
_cell.angle_beta   90.00
_cell.angle_gamma   90.00
#
_symmetry.space_group_name_H-M   'P 1'
#
loop_
_entity.id
_entity.type
_entity.pdbx_description
1 polymer ?
#
loop_
_entity_poly.entity_id
_entity_poly.type
_entity_poly.pdbx_seq_one_letter_code
_entity_poly.pdbx_strand_id
1 'polypeptide(L)'
;MKIKFLAIIIFILISSTGCGRSNSNVIDVVTFQPFDYHISLFSDATSEHNKNLYIDALIELKAKHPAAFKNIQTEEISKEEADQLSKIEDTTLIISKNGRTLSRLSGEQDKSKIVNTLEKFIVN
;
A
#
# COMPACT_ATOMS: atom_id res chain seq x y z
N MET A 1 -16.81 54.43 -0.63
CA MET A 1 -15.41 53.98 -0.43
C MET A 1 -15.33 52.81 0.57
N LYS A 2 -16.13 51.74 0.37
CA LYS A 2 -16.20 50.59 1.31
C LYS A 2 -16.09 49.21 0.62
N ILE A 3 -16.18 49.16 -0.71
CA ILE A 3 -16.15 47.91 -1.50
C ILE A 3 -14.72 47.46 -1.85
N LYS A 4 -13.72 48.37 -1.81
CA LYS A 4 -12.33 48.03 -2.11
C LYS A 4 -11.61 47.28 -0.98
N PHE A 5 -12.16 47.26 0.23
CA PHE A 5 -11.52 46.64 1.40
C PHE A 5 -11.88 45.16 1.57
N LEU A 6 -13.01 44.71 1.02
CA LEU A 6 -13.47 43.32 1.13
C LEU A 6 -12.69 42.36 0.21
N ALA A 7 -12.18 42.87 -0.92
CA ALA A 7 -11.45 42.06 -1.91
C ALA A 7 -10.05 41.63 -1.44
N ILE A 8 -9.45 42.32 -0.47
CA ILE A 8 -8.10 42.02 0.04
C ILE A 8 -8.10 40.85 1.02
N ILE A 9 -9.21 40.61 1.72
CA ILE A 9 -9.30 39.56 2.75
C ILE A 9 -9.50 38.16 2.13
N ILE A 10 -10.13 38.09 0.95
CA ILE A 10 -10.38 36.83 0.22
C ILE A 10 -9.10 36.28 -0.43
N PHE A 11 -8.11 37.12 -0.73
CA PHE A 11 -6.87 36.68 -1.38
C PHE A 11 -5.87 36.00 -0.42
N ILE A 12 -6.02 36.23 0.89
CA ILE A 12 -5.11 35.67 1.92
C ILE A 12 -5.50 34.24 2.32
N LEU A 13 -6.73 33.79 2.03
CA LEU A 13 -7.23 32.46 2.38
C LEU A 13 -6.82 31.33 1.40
N ILE A 14 -6.15 31.65 0.29
CA ILE A 14 -5.82 30.67 -0.77
C ILE A 14 -4.37 30.18 -0.67
N SER A 15 -3.57 30.75 0.22
CA SER A 15 -2.17 30.37 0.36
C SER A 15 -1.97 29.40 1.51
N SER A 16 -1.38 28.26 1.17
CA SER A 16 -0.56 27.41 2.04
C SER A 16 -1.24 26.55 3.09
N THR A 17 -1.77 25.39 2.66
CA THR A 17 -1.33 24.08 3.18
C THR A 17 -1.53 22.98 2.12
N GLY A 18 -0.86 23.10 0.97
CA GLY A 18 -0.63 21.96 0.08
C GLY A 18 0.67 21.27 0.49
N CYS A 19 0.64 20.46 1.55
CA CYS A 19 1.81 19.66 1.94
C CYS A 19 1.87 18.40 1.06
N GLY A 20 2.14 18.58 -0.23
CA GLY A 20 2.43 17.49 -1.16
C GLY A 20 3.90 17.09 -1.04
N ARG A 21 4.32 16.60 0.14
CA ARG A 21 5.66 16.08 0.33
C ARG A 21 5.64 14.61 -0.11
N SER A 22 5.81 14.38 -1.42
CA SER A 22 6.17 13.04 -1.90
C SER A 22 7.59 12.78 -1.43
N ASN A 23 7.72 12.17 -0.25
CA ASN A 23 8.99 11.70 0.26
C ASN A 23 9.34 10.42 -0.50
N SER A 24 10.32 10.47 -1.40
CA SER A 24 10.83 9.31 -2.15
C SER A 24 11.53 8.25 -1.28
N ASN A 25 11.42 8.35 0.05
CA ASN A 25 12.12 7.51 1.04
C ASN A 25 11.16 6.73 1.95
N VAL A 26 9.86 6.75 1.66
CA VAL A 26 8.86 5.96 2.39
C VAL A 26 8.34 4.81 1.54
N ILE A 27 8.06 3.69 2.19
CA ILE A 27 7.47 2.49 1.61
C ILE A 27 6.09 2.32 2.23
N ASP A 28 5.07 2.21 1.39
CA ASP A 28 3.73 1.85 1.82
C ASP A 28 3.70 0.36 2.13
N VAL A 29 3.22 -0.01 3.32
CA VAL A 29 3.02 -1.40 3.71
C VAL A 29 1.55 -1.64 3.99
N VAL A 30 0.95 -2.56 3.24
CA VAL A 30 -0.42 -3.05 3.48
C VAL A 30 -0.31 -4.44 4.11
N THR A 31 -0.81 -4.60 5.34
CA THR A 31 -0.79 -5.88 6.04
C THR A 31 -2.19 -6.38 6.37
N PHE A 32 -2.38 -7.70 6.34
CA PHE A 32 -3.59 -8.36 6.80
C PHE A 32 -3.30 -9.81 7.19
N GLN A 33 -4.19 -10.40 7.98
CA GLN A 33 -3.99 -11.71 8.60
C GLN A 33 -5.21 -12.62 8.38
N PRO A 34 -5.30 -13.28 7.22
CA PRO A 34 -6.28 -14.34 7.03
C PRO A 34 -5.81 -15.60 7.78
N PHE A 35 -6.67 -16.15 8.65
CA PHE A 35 -6.37 -17.33 9.46
C PHE A 35 -5.07 -17.21 10.26
N ASP A 36 -4.07 -18.05 9.98
CA ASP A 36 -2.76 -18.08 10.64
C ASP A 36 -1.61 -17.59 9.72
N TYR A 37 -1.96 -16.92 8.62
CA TYR A 37 -1.00 -16.29 7.72
C TYR A 37 -0.88 -14.80 8.00
N HIS A 38 0.33 -14.27 7.82
CA HIS A 38 0.59 -12.84 7.79
C HIS A 38 1.02 -12.46 6.37
N ILE A 39 0.23 -11.57 5.78
CA ILE A 39 0.42 -11.11 4.41
C ILE A 39 0.80 -9.63 4.48
N SER A 40 1.91 -9.29 3.83
CA SER A 40 2.45 -7.93 3.79
C SER A 40 2.79 -7.57 2.35
N LEU A 41 2.20 -6.48 1.85
CA LEU A 41 2.53 -5.87 0.57
C LEU A 41 3.35 -4.62 0.83
N PHE A 42 4.61 -4.62 0.40
CA PHE A 42 5.50 -3.48 0.42
C PHE A 42 5.49 -2.84 -0.97
N SER A 43 5.28 -1.53 -1.08
CA SER A 43 5.35 -0.81 -2.35
C SER A 43 6.02 0.55 -2.18
N ASP A 44 7.02 0.83 -3.03
CA ASP A 44 7.59 2.15 -3.17
C ASP A 44 6.59 3.06 -3.90
N ALA A 45 6.35 4.27 -3.38
CA ALA A 45 5.42 5.22 -3.96
C ALA A 45 5.76 5.66 -5.40
N THR A 46 7.00 5.40 -5.85
CA THR A 46 7.52 5.83 -7.16
C THR A 46 7.25 4.83 -8.31
N SER A 47 6.85 3.59 -8.02
CA SER A 47 6.60 2.52 -9.02
C SER A 47 5.10 2.25 -9.19
N GLU A 48 4.40 3.12 -9.92
CA GLU A 48 2.93 3.09 -9.99
C GLU A 48 2.35 1.85 -10.72
N HIS A 49 2.98 1.41 -11.82
CA HIS A 49 2.38 0.34 -12.65
C HIS A 49 2.33 -1.00 -11.89
N ASN A 50 3.45 -1.42 -11.30
CA ASN A 50 3.52 -2.67 -10.55
C ASN A 50 2.65 -2.59 -9.30
N LYS A 51 2.67 -1.48 -8.56
CA LYS A 51 1.81 -1.25 -7.40
C LYS A 51 0.33 -1.46 -7.72
N ASN A 52 -0.16 -0.89 -8.82
CA ASN A 52 -1.57 -0.97 -9.17
C ASN A 52 -2.05 -2.41 -9.41
N LEU A 53 -1.24 -3.26 -10.05
CA LEU A 53 -1.61 -4.66 -10.27
C LEU A 53 -1.79 -5.45 -8.96
N TYR A 54 -0.93 -5.20 -7.98
CA TYR A 54 -1.02 -5.83 -6.66
C TYR A 54 -2.23 -5.29 -5.88
N ILE A 55 -2.45 -3.98 -5.89
CA ILE A 55 -3.60 -3.36 -5.23
C ILE A 55 -4.92 -3.83 -5.85
N ASP A 56 -5.02 -3.89 -7.17
CA ASP A 56 -6.20 -4.40 -7.88
C ASP A 56 -6.49 -5.86 -7.52
N ALA A 57 -5.45 -6.70 -7.41
CA ALA A 57 -5.60 -8.09 -6.96
C ALA A 57 -6.13 -8.17 -5.51
N LEU A 58 -5.62 -7.32 -4.61
CA LEU A 58 -6.11 -7.26 -3.22
C LEU A 58 -7.57 -6.77 -3.15
N ILE A 59 -7.94 -5.76 -3.95
CA ILE A 59 -9.32 -5.26 -4.02
C ILE A 59 -10.26 -6.36 -4.54
N GLU A 60 -9.86 -7.07 -5.60
CA GLU A 60 -10.63 -8.17 -6.16
C GLU A 60 -10.86 -9.29 -5.12
N LEU A 61 -9.82 -9.67 -4.38
CA LEU A 61 -9.92 -10.68 -3.33
C LEU A 61 -10.73 -10.20 -2.13
N LYS A 62 -10.62 -8.93 -1.74
CA LYS A 62 -11.44 -8.33 -0.68
C LYS A 62 -12.92 -8.34 -1.05
N ALA A 63 -13.26 -8.12 -2.32
CA ALA A 63 -14.63 -8.20 -2.80
C ALA A 63 -15.18 -9.64 -2.73
N LYS A 64 -14.35 -10.65 -3.06
CA LYS A 64 -14.73 -12.08 -3.00
C LYS A 64 -14.77 -12.64 -1.57
N HIS A 65 -13.83 -12.24 -0.71
CA HIS A 65 -13.61 -12.80 0.63
C HIS A 65 -13.46 -11.71 1.69
N PRO A 66 -14.47 -10.86 1.93
CA PRO A 66 -14.35 -9.69 2.81
C PRO A 66 -13.91 -10.02 4.24
N ALA A 67 -14.28 -11.21 4.74
CA ALA A 67 -13.91 -11.68 6.07
C ALA A 67 -12.39 -11.83 6.26
N ALA A 68 -11.66 -12.22 5.22
CA ALA A 68 -10.21 -12.40 5.24
C ALA A 68 -9.43 -11.07 5.37
N PHE A 69 -10.09 -9.96 5.09
CA PHE A 69 -9.51 -8.60 5.11
C PHE A 69 -10.01 -7.75 6.28
N LYS A 70 -10.64 -8.37 7.30
CA LYS A 70 -11.26 -7.65 8.43
C LYS A 70 -10.24 -6.78 9.20
N ASN A 71 -8.99 -7.20 9.26
CA ASN A 71 -7.92 -6.54 10.00
C ASN A 71 -6.83 -5.99 9.07
N ILE A 72 -7.24 -5.37 7.96
CA ILE A 72 -6.29 -4.69 7.07
C ILE A 72 -5.70 -3.46 7.76
N GLN A 73 -4.38 -3.32 7.68
CA GLN A 73 -3.64 -2.18 8.21
C GLN A 73 -2.78 -1.59 7.08
N THR A 74 -2.55 -0.29 7.16
CA THR A 74 -1.68 0.43 6.23
C THR A 74 -0.77 1.32 7.05
N GLU A 75 0.52 1.19 6.80
CA GLU A 75 1.57 1.95 7.47
C GLU A 75 2.60 2.44 6.44
N GLU A 76 3.24 3.55 6.75
CA GLU A 76 4.38 4.05 5.99
C GLU A 76 5.64 3.79 6.82
N ILE A 77 6.59 3.05 6.26
CA ILE A 77 7.90 2.79 6.89
C ILE A 77 9.01 3.43 6.07
N SER A 78 10.19 3.62 6.68
CA SER A 78 11.34 4.12 5.92
C SER A 78 11.88 3.03 4.99
N LYS A 79 12.53 3.43 3.89
CA LYS A 79 13.19 2.48 2.98
C LYS A 79 14.25 1.63 3.70
N GLU A 80 14.99 2.23 4.62
CA GLU A 80 15.99 1.52 5.44
C GLU A 80 15.36 0.45 6.33
N GLU A 81 14.19 0.74 6.91
CA GLU A 81 13.42 -0.23 7.70
C GLU A 81 12.90 -1.38 6.83
N ALA A 82 12.36 -1.06 5.65
CA ALA A 82 11.90 -2.06 4.69
C ALA A 82 13.04 -2.99 4.23
N ASP A 83 14.23 -2.44 3.98
CA ASP A 83 15.41 -3.20 3.56
C ASP A 83 15.91 -4.14 4.66
N GLN A 84 15.87 -3.71 5.93
CA GLN A 84 16.20 -4.56 7.07
C GLN A 84 15.21 -5.72 7.24
N LEU A 85 13.92 -5.46 7.00
CA LEU A 85 12.88 -6.48 7.14
C LEU A 85 12.93 -7.50 6.02
N SER A 86 13.18 -7.07 4.78
CA SER A 86 12.88 -7.93 3.63
C SER A 86 13.65 -7.66 2.34
N LYS A 87 14.67 -6.79 2.30
CA LYS A 87 15.38 -6.37 1.06
C LYS A 87 14.38 -6.04 -0.06
N ILE A 88 13.70 -4.92 0.08
CA ILE A 88 12.57 -4.56 -0.78
C ILE A 88 13.11 -3.71 -1.93
N GLU A 89 13.38 -4.34 -3.07
CA GLU A 89 13.89 -3.65 -4.27
C GLU A 89 12.78 -3.07 -5.15
N ASP A 90 11.57 -3.64 -5.10
CA ASP A 90 10.35 -3.22 -5.82
C ASP A 90 9.11 -3.68 -5.03
N THR A 91 7.91 -3.39 -5.56
CA THR A 91 6.63 -3.88 -5.06
C THR A 91 6.72 -5.38 -4.76
N THR A 92 6.54 -5.73 -3.49
CA THR A 92 6.81 -7.08 -2.99
C THR A 92 5.69 -7.50 -2.06
N LEU A 93 5.08 -8.64 -2.38
CA LEU A 93 4.12 -9.34 -1.53
C LEU A 93 4.84 -10.49 -0.83
N ILE A 94 4.71 -10.53 0.49
CA ILE A 94 5.26 -11.59 1.35
C ILE A 94 4.11 -12.27 2.07
N ILE A 95 4.09 -13.59 2.01
CA ILE A 95 3.18 -14.44 2.77
C ILE A 95 4.02 -15.24 3.74
N SER A 96 3.71 -15.09 5.03
CA SER A 96 4.46 -15.74 6.11
C SER A 96 3.54 -16.44 7.10
N LYS A 97 4.10 -17.43 7.79
CA LYS A 97 3.44 -18.17 8.86
C LYS A 97 4.46 -18.45 9.96
N ASN A 98 4.15 -18.07 11.20
CA ASN A 98 5.06 -18.23 12.34
C ASN A 98 6.47 -17.67 12.06
N GLY A 99 6.55 -16.50 11.43
CA GLY A 99 7.81 -15.83 11.09
C GLY A 99 8.58 -16.44 9.92
N ARG A 100 8.07 -17.49 9.27
CA ARG A 100 8.69 -18.11 8.08
C ARG A 100 7.98 -17.66 6.82
N THR A 101 8.73 -17.15 5.84
CA THR A 101 8.22 -16.84 4.51
C THR A 101 7.82 -18.12 3.79
N LEU A 102 6.55 -18.24 3.42
CA LEU A 102 6.00 -19.34 2.63
C LEU A 102 5.98 -18.99 1.14
N SER A 103 5.76 -17.72 0.80
CA SER A 103 5.75 -17.24 -0.57
C SER A 103 6.18 -15.78 -0.65
N ARG A 104 6.80 -15.43 -1.77
CA ARG A 104 7.24 -14.07 -2.10
C ARG A 104 6.99 -13.82 -3.58
N LEU A 105 6.32 -12.71 -3.89
CA LEU A 105 6.15 -12.20 -5.25
C LEU A 105 6.72 -10.79 -5.30
N SER A 106 7.62 -10.49 -6.23
CA SER A 106 8.26 -9.18 -6.33
C SER A 106 8.26 -8.69 -7.78
N GLY A 107 8.18 -7.37 -7.94
CA GLY A 107 8.25 -6.69 -9.22
C GLY A 107 7.05 -6.96 -10.12
N GLU A 108 7.26 -6.92 -11.43
CA GLU A 108 6.19 -7.11 -12.41
C GLU A 108 5.63 -8.53 -12.35
N GLN A 109 4.33 -8.66 -12.10
CA GLN A 109 3.59 -9.93 -12.05
C GLN A 109 2.23 -9.76 -12.71
N ASP A 110 1.77 -10.79 -13.43
CA ASP A 110 0.40 -10.83 -13.92
C ASP A 110 -0.60 -10.78 -12.76
N LYS A 111 -1.63 -9.93 -12.87
CA LYS A 111 -2.68 -9.82 -11.84
C LYS A 111 -3.29 -11.19 -11.49
N SER A 112 -3.53 -12.03 -12.50
CA SER A 112 -4.07 -13.39 -12.31
C SER A 112 -3.16 -14.27 -11.44
N LYS A 113 -1.83 -14.14 -11.60
CA LYS A 113 -0.86 -14.86 -10.80
C LYS A 113 -0.85 -14.38 -9.35
N ILE A 114 -0.98 -13.07 -9.13
CA ILE A 114 -1.08 -12.48 -7.78
C ILE A 114 -2.36 -13.00 -7.09
N VAL A 115 -3.51 -12.90 -7.76
CA VAL A 115 -4.80 -13.38 -7.25
C VAL A 115 -4.73 -14.87 -6.91
N ASN A 116 -4.32 -15.71 -7.86
CA ASN A 116 -4.24 -17.17 -7.66
C ASN A 116 -3.25 -17.56 -6.55
N THR A 117 -2.21 -16.77 -6.32
CA THR A 117 -1.26 -17.04 -5.23
C THR A 117 -1.89 -16.72 -3.89
N LEU A 118 -2.47 -15.54 -3.75
CA LEU A 118 -3.13 -15.09 -2.51
C LEU A 118 -4.34 -15.95 -2.14
N GLU A 119 -5.15 -16.35 -3.12
CA GLU A 119 -6.37 -17.13 -2.91
C GLU A 119 -6.09 -18.45 -2.18
N LYS A 120 -4.96 -19.10 -2.46
CA LYS A 120 -4.51 -20.33 -1.76
C LYS A 120 -4.33 -20.16 -0.26
N PHE A 121 -4.09 -18.94 0.22
CA PHE A 121 -3.88 -18.63 1.64
C PHE A 121 -5.10 -17.94 2.27
N ILE A 122 -6.06 -17.49 1.46
CA ILE A 122 -7.26 -16.75 1.88
C ILE A 122 -8.52 -17.62 1.90
N VAL A 123 -8.59 -18.66 1.06
CA VAL A 123 -9.80 -19.49 0.85
C VAL A 123 -9.71 -20.85 1.55
N ASN A 124 -8.82 -20.98 2.53
CA ASN A 124 -8.56 -22.24 3.22
C ASN A 124 -9.83 -22.93 3.76
#